data_AF-A0A3N1PD68-F1
#
_entry.id   AF-A0A3N1PD68-F1
#
_cell.length_a   1.000
_cell.length_b   1.000
_cell.length_c   1.000
_cell.angle_alpha   90.00
_cell.angle_beta   90.00
_cell.angle_gamma   90.00
#
_symmetry.space_group_name_H-M   'P 1'
#
loop_
_entity.id
_entity.type
_entity.pdbx_description
1 polymer ?
#
loop_
_entity_poly.entity_id
_entity_poly.type
_entity_poly.pdbx_seq_one_letter_code
_entity_poly.pdbx_strand_id
1 'polypeptide(L)'
;MQPVAVGDVTYTDMLGGRVTFTQTDPSTVRMAGQFNEGFDDPDARVLLYVGDLPAADGLDIKIITPGTAAFEYDYEDVTIIEFTDVPIRVIADNEVIAIGDPTVPAE
;
A
#
# COMPACT_ATOMS: atom_id res chain seq x y z
N MET A 1 1.98 26.42 -3.17
CA MET A 1 0.78 25.80 -3.77
C MET A 1 0.69 24.43 -3.12
N GLN A 2 -0.35 24.16 -2.33
CA GLN A 2 -0.57 22.81 -1.81
C GLN A 2 -1.05 21.95 -2.98
N PRO A 3 -0.47 20.77 -3.24
CA PRO A 3 -0.97 19.89 -4.27
C PRO A 3 -2.42 19.51 -3.91
N VAL A 4 -3.32 19.70 -4.88
CA VAL A 4 -4.70 19.23 -4.79
C VAL A 4 -4.61 17.71 -4.82
N ALA A 5 -4.93 17.02 -3.72
CA ALA A 5 -5.10 15.57 -3.75
C ALA A 5 -6.17 15.25 -4.79
N VAL A 6 -5.78 14.63 -5.90
CA VAL A 6 -6.68 14.40 -7.07
C VAL A 6 -7.62 13.22 -6.82
N GLY A 7 -7.42 12.45 -5.76
CA GLY A 7 -8.30 11.38 -5.28
C GLY A 7 -7.55 10.46 -4.32
N ASP A 8 -8.29 9.69 -3.51
CA ASP A 8 -7.73 8.65 -2.66
C ASP A 8 -8.42 7.28 -2.84
N VAL A 9 -7.63 6.21 -2.76
CA VAL A 9 -8.12 4.83 -2.63
C VAL A 9 -7.61 4.28 -1.32
N THR A 10 -8.51 3.79 -0.48
CA THR A 10 -8.15 3.20 0.81
C THR A 10 -8.36 1.69 0.78
N TYR A 11 -7.52 0.95 1.49
CA TYR A 11 -7.66 -0.46 1.79
C TYR A 11 -7.71 -0.57 3.31
N THR A 12 -8.81 -1.07 3.87
CA THR A 12 -8.98 -1.27 5.31
C THR A 12 -9.00 -2.76 5.65
N ASP A 13 -8.77 -3.08 6.92
CA ASP A 13 -8.89 -4.44 7.50
C ASP A 13 -7.89 -5.47 7.00
N MET A 14 -6.92 -5.05 6.17
CA MET A 14 -5.78 -5.88 5.80
C MET A 14 -4.75 -5.85 6.93
N LEU A 15 -4.54 -6.99 7.59
CA LEU A 15 -3.57 -7.14 8.69
C LEU A 15 -3.79 -6.12 9.84
N GLY A 16 -5.06 -5.87 10.17
CA GLY A 16 -5.46 -4.87 11.16
C GLY A 16 -5.05 -3.42 10.80
N GLY A 17 -4.64 -3.19 9.56
CA GLY A 17 -4.01 -1.97 9.09
C GLY A 17 -4.84 -1.17 8.09
N ARG A 18 -4.19 -0.14 7.55
CA ARG A 18 -4.73 0.70 6.48
C ARG A 18 -3.62 1.04 5.49
N VAL A 19 -3.94 0.97 4.20
CA VAL A 19 -3.11 1.52 3.11
C VAL A 19 -3.95 2.50 2.31
N THR A 20 -3.38 3.66 2.00
CA THR A 20 -4.04 4.74 1.25
C THR A 20 -3.17 5.11 0.06
N PHE A 21 -3.77 5.26 -1.11
CA PHE A 21 -3.13 5.76 -2.32
C PHE A 21 -3.68 7.14 -2.61
N THR A 22 -2.82 8.13 -2.80
CA THR A 22 -3.21 9.52 -3.04
C THR A 22 -2.49 10.03 -4.27
N GLN A 23 -3.22 10.57 -5.24
CA GLN A 23 -2.58 11.22 -6.38
C GLN A 23 -2.03 12.60 -5.97
N THR A 24 -0.71 12.72 -5.96
CA THR A 24 0.00 13.94 -5.55
C THR A 24 0.31 14.85 -6.73
N ASP A 25 0.51 14.26 -7.92
CA ASP A 25 0.81 14.94 -9.18
C ASP A 25 0.12 14.21 -10.37
N PRO A 26 0.09 14.79 -11.59
CA PRO A 26 -0.61 14.18 -12.74
C PRO A 26 -0.15 12.76 -13.11
N SER A 27 1.06 12.38 -12.74
CA SER A 27 1.67 11.07 -13.04
C SER A 27 2.37 10.45 -11.81
N THR A 28 1.98 10.85 -10.60
CA THR A 28 2.59 10.33 -9.37
C THR A 28 1.50 10.01 -8.35
N VAL A 29 1.53 8.78 -7.82
CA VAL A 29 0.61 8.30 -6.78
C VAL A 29 1.41 7.87 -5.56
N ARG A 30 1.15 8.51 -4.42
CA ARG A 30 1.74 8.15 -3.14
C ARG A 30 0.93 7.07 -2.45
N MET A 31 1.56 5.95 -2.16
CA MET A 31 1.08 4.96 -1.20
C MET A 31 1.58 5.32 0.20
N ALA A 32 0.68 5.30 1.19
CA ALA A 32 1.02 5.44 2.60
C ALA A 32 0.23 4.41 3.42
N GLY A 33 0.86 3.76 4.39
CA GLY A 33 0.16 2.75 5.16
C GLY A 33 0.86 2.31 6.44
N GLN A 34 0.15 1.48 7.19
CA GLN A 34 0.65 0.80 8.37
C GLN A 34 -0.17 -0.49 8.60
N PHE A 35 0.50 -1.58 8.93
CA PHE A 35 -0.13 -2.81 9.42
C PHE A 35 0.06 -2.93 10.93
N ASN A 36 -0.93 -3.53 11.61
CA ASN A 36 -0.91 -3.70 13.05
C ASN A 36 -0.76 -5.17 13.47
N GLU A 37 -0.92 -6.12 12.54
CA GLU A 37 -0.88 -7.57 12.77
C GLU A 37 -0.20 -8.31 11.59
N GLY A 38 0.00 -9.64 11.73
CA GLY A 38 0.45 -10.52 10.64
C GLY A 38 1.97 -10.63 10.41
N PHE A 39 2.79 -9.88 11.15
CA PHE A 39 4.25 -9.91 11.03
C PHE A 39 4.91 -10.37 12.33
N ASP A 40 5.26 -11.65 12.41
CA ASP A 40 5.88 -12.26 13.59
C ASP A 40 7.42 -12.29 13.56
N ASP A 41 8.03 -12.10 12.39
CA ASP A 41 9.48 -12.04 12.20
C ASP A 41 9.91 -10.59 11.84
N PRO A 42 10.71 -9.91 12.67
CA PRO A 42 11.18 -8.55 12.41
C PRO A 42 12.14 -8.42 11.21
N ASP A 43 12.74 -9.53 10.76
CA ASP A 43 13.70 -9.57 9.65
C ASP A 43 13.06 -10.07 8.34
N ALA A 44 11.74 -10.36 8.35
CA ALA A 44 11.03 -10.84 7.18
C ALA A 44 11.08 -9.84 6.02
N ARG A 45 11.25 -10.36 4.79
CA ARG A 45 11.18 -9.52 3.60
C ARG A 45 9.72 -9.30 3.22
N VAL A 46 9.27 -8.04 3.23
CA VAL A 46 7.92 -7.65 2.85
C VAL A 46 7.89 -7.07 1.44
N LEU A 47 6.95 -7.53 0.61
CA LEU A 47 6.65 -6.98 -0.70
C LEU A 47 5.16 -6.65 -0.79
N LEU A 48 4.85 -5.48 -1.35
CA LEU A 48 3.48 -5.06 -1.64
C LEU A 48 3.27 -5.01 -3.16
N TYR A 49 2.27 -5.75 -3.63
CA TYR A 49 1.83 -5.74 -5.03
C TYR A 49 0.42 -5.20 -5.12
N VAL A 50 0.17 -4.25 -6.01
CA VAL A 50 -1.17 -3.68 -6.23
C VAL A 50 -1.58 -3.94 -7.67
N GLY A 51 -2.65 -4.71 -7.88
CA GLY A 51 -3.02 -5.17 -9.22
C GLY A 51 -1.84 -5.84 -9.93
N ASP A 52 -1.57 -5.41 -11.16
CA ASP A 52 -0.44 -5.88 -11.98
C ASP A 52 0.77 -4.92 -11.97
N LEU A 53 0.78 -3.92 -11.07
CA LEU A 53 1.90 -3.00 -10.94
C LEU A 53 3.16 -3.72 -10.42
N PRO A 54 4.36 -3.26 -10.82
CA PRO A 54 5.59 -3.75 -10.23
C PRO A 54 5.54 -3.53 -8.70
N ALA A 55 6.17 -4.45 -7.97
CA ALA A 55 6.31 -4.28 -6.52
C ALA A 55 7.00 -2.94 -6.22
N ALA A 56 6.66 -2.38 -5.06
CA ALA A 56 7.38 -1.24 -4.50
C ALA A 56 8.81 -1.66 -4.07
N ASP A 57 9.69 -1.89 -5.05
CA ASP A 57 11.01 -2.54 -4.91
C ASP A 57 12.02 -1.70 -4.08
N GLY A 58 11.65 -0.46 -3.74
CA GLY A 58 12.41 0.43 -2.85
C GLY A 58 11.71 0.76 -1.54
N LEU A 59 10.59 0.12 -1.22
CA LEU A 59 9.87 0.36 0.01
C LEU A 59 10.53 -0.36 1.19
N ASP A 60 11.14 0.41 2.08
CA ASP A 60 11.71 -0.09 3.33
C ASP A 60 10.63 -0.16 4.42
N ILE A 61 9.91 -1.29 4.46
CA ILE A 61 8.93 -1.54 5.53
C ILE A 61 9.67 -2.03 6.77
N LYS A 62 9.77 -1.16 7.77
CA LYS A 62 10.23 -1.56 9.10
C LYS A 62 9.14 -2.36 9.82
N ILE A 63 9.41 -3.63 10.10
CA ILE A 63 8.53 -4.47 10.92
C ILE A 63 8.68 -4.09 12.41
N ILE A 64 7.55 -3.91 13.08
CA ILE A 64 7.43 -3.73 14.53
C ILE A 64 6.36 -4.71 14.98
N THR A 65 6.79 -5.94 15.28
CA THR A 65 5.91 -7.08 15.63
C THR A 65 4.81 -6.67 16.63
N PRO A 66 3.54 -7.05 16.38
CA PRO A 66 3.07 -7.92 15.30
C PRO A 66 2.77 -7.19 13.97
N GLY A 67 3.12 -5.91 13.83
CA GLY A 67 2.79 -5.09 12.66
C GLY A 67 4.01 -4.40 12.04
N THR A 68 3.82 -3.19 11.55
CA THR A 68 4.87 -2.38 10.91
C THR A 68 4.91 -0.96 11.48
N ALA A 69 6.01 -0.26 11.25
CA ALA A 69 6.00 1.20 11.27
C ALA A 69 5.12 1.73 10.12
N ALA A 70 4.76 3.02 10.19
CA ALA A 70 4.20 3.70 9.03
C ALA A 70 5.21 3.74 7.89
N PHE A 71 4.74 3.53 6.66
CA PHE A 71 5.55 3.49 5.45
C PHE A 71 4.92 4.36 4.36
N GLU A 72 5.76 4.86 3.44
CA GLU A 72 5.34 5.62 2.26
C GLU A 72 6.17 5.22 1.04
N TYR A 73 5.54 5.25 -0.14
CA TYR A 73 6.19 4.99 -1.43
C TYR A 73 5.50 5.76 -2.54
N ASP A 74 6.27 6.38 -3.43
CA ASP A 74 5.74 7.08 -4.61
C ASP A 74 5.87 6.18 -5.85
N TYR A 75 4.72 5.89 -6.48
CA TYR A 75 4.67 5.29 -7.80
C TYR A 75 4.71 6.42 -8.83
N GLU A 76 5.69 6.37 -9.73
CA GLU A 76 5.85 7.30 -10.85
C GLU A 76 5.26 6.73 -12.14
N ASP A 77 4.93 7.60 -13.09
CA ASP A 77 4.35 7.26 -14.40
C ASP A 77 3.00 6.51 -14.33
N VAL A 78 2.25 6.70 -13.24
CA VAL A 78 0.94 6.08 -12.99
C VAL A 78 -0.11 7.11 -12.56
N THR A 79 -1.39 6.74 -12.65
CA THR A 79 -2.51 7.54 -12.13
C THR A 79 -3.35 6.77 -11.11
N ILE A 80 -4.16 7.47 -10.31
CA ILE A 80 -4.96 6.83 -9.24
C ILE A 80 -5.92 5.74 -9.77
N ILE A 81 -6.33 5.84 -11.04
CA ILE A 81 -7.21 4.87 -11.71
C ILE A 81 -6.56 3.48 -11.79
N GLU A 82 -5.23 3.38 -11.77
CA GLU A 82 -4.53 2.09 -11.77
C GLU A 82 -4.62 1.37 -10.42
N PHE A 83 -5.02 2.09 -9.38
CA PHE A 83 -5.19 1.58 -8.02
C PHE A 83 -6.67 1.38 -7.65
N THR A 84 -7.60 1.81 -8.51
CA THR A 84 -9.05 1.55 -8.34
C THR A 84 -9.40 0.13 -8.78
N ASP A 85 -10.27 -0.54 -8.03
CA ASP A 85 -10.80 -1.88 -8.33
C ASP A 85 -9.76 -3.00 -8.51
N VAL A 86 -8.55 -2.84 -7.97
CA VAL A 86 -7.49 -3.86 -7.98
C VAL A 86 -7.13 -4.28 -6.57
N PRO A 87 -6.81 -5.57 -6.32
CA PRO A 87 -6.42 -6.01 -4.98
C PRO A 87 -4.97 -5.60 -4.66
N ILE A 88 -4.71 -5.32 -3.38
CA ILE A 88 -3.36 -5.29 -2.83
C ILE A 88 -3.02 -6.65 -2.23
N ARG A 89 -1.80 -7.15 -2.48
CA ARG A 89 -1.27 -8.40 -1.96
C ARG A 89 -0.06 -8.11 -1.09
N VAL A 90 -0.07 -8.60 0.14
CA VAL A 90 1.06 -8.52 1.07
C VAL A 90 1.78 -9.85 1.06
N ILE A 91 3.05 -9.81 0.69
CA ILE A 91 3.92 -10.99 0.66
C ILE A 91 4.99 -10.82 1.71
N ALA A 92 5.09 -11.75 2.65
CA ALA A 92 6.17 -11.85 3.61
C ALA A 92 6.91 -13.17 3.38
N ASP A 93 8.24 -13.13 3.27
CA ASP A 93 9.09 -14.33 3.06
C ASP A 93 8.68 -15.24 1.89
N ASN A 94 8.17 -14.62 0.83
CA ASN A 94 7.62 -15.27 -0.38
C ASN A 94 6.29 -16.00 -0.19
N GLU A 95 5.59 -15.77 0.93
CA GLU A 95 4.22 -16.23 1.16
C GLU A 95 3.23 -15.06 1.13
N VAL A 96 2.08 -15.24 0.46
CA VAL A 96 0.99 -14.26 0.51
C VAL A 96 0.30 -14.37 1.87
N ILE A 97 0.51 -13.39 2.74
CA ILE A 97 -0.05 -13.38 4.09
C ILE A 97 -1.38 -12.63 4.18
N ALA A 98 -1.66 -11.73 3.23
CA ALA A 98 -2.93 -11.04 3.15
C ALA A 98 -3.24 -10.53 1.73
N ILE A 99 -4.53 -10.40 1.45
CA ILE A 99 -5.08 -9.74 0.26
C ILE A 99 -6.11 -8.74 0.74
N GLY A 100 -6.00 -7.49 0.29
CA GLY A 100 -6.95 -6.42 0.57
C GLY A 100 -7.64 -5.98 -0.71
N ASP A 101 -8.94 -5.77 -0.64
CA ASP A 101 -9.70 -5.13 -1.72
C ASP A 101 -9.83 -3.63 -1.44
N PRO A 102 -9.88 -2.79 -2.49
CA PRO A 102 -10.02 -1.36 -2.31
C PRO A 102 -11.40 -1.07 -1.72
N THR A 103 -11.44 -0.31 -0.64
CA THR A 103 -12.64 0.41 -0.24
C THR A 103 -12.75 1.59 -1.19
N VAL A 104 -13.55 1.41 -2.25
CA VAL A 104 -13.85 2.46 -3.23
C VAL A 104 -14.24 3.74 -2.48
N PRO A 105 -13.71 4.93 -2.83
CA PRO A 105 -14.23 6.16 -2.26
C PRO A 105 -15.73 6.22 -2.57
N ALA A 106 -16.54 6.54 -1.55
CA ALA A 106 -17.94 6.87 -1.76
C ALA A 106 -18.02 8.01 -2.79
N GLU A 107 -18.80 7.81 -3.84
CA GLU A 107 -19.15 8.85 -4.84
C GLU A 107 -19.63 10.16 -4.19
#